data_AF-A0AAV4JQN6-F1
#
_entry.id   AF-A0AAV4JQN6-F1
#
_cell.length_a   1.000
_cell.length_b   1.000
_cell.length_c   1.000
_cell.angle_alpha   90.00
_cell.angle_beta   90.00
_cell.angle_gamma   90.00
#
_symmetry.space_group_name_H-M   'P 1'
#
loop_
_entity.id
_entity.type
_entity.pdbx_description
1 polymer ?
#
loop_
_entity_poly.entity_id
_entity_poly.type
_entity_poly.pdbx_seq_one_letter_code
_entity_poly.pdbx_strand_id
1 'polypeptide(L)'
;MLMERCRETQKDLYLCFMDYSKAFGKVRHEELFHILDSLDIDGKDLRILKTLYWKQTATVRVGGEHSEETPITRGVRQGCILSPDLFNLYSEMILRELDNTSKALD
;
A
#
# COMPACT_ATOMS: atom_id res chain seq x y z
N MET A 1 -18.21 -3.06 -21.36
CA MET A 1 -17.57 -1.88 -21.98
C MET A 1 -16.24 -2.20 -22.68
N LEU A 2 -15.17 -2.66 -22.00
CA LEU A 2 -13.88 -2.95 -22.68
C LEU A 2 -13.93 -4.20 -23.59
N MET A 3 -14.52 -5.30 -23.11
CA MET A 3 -14.77 -6.50 -23.93
C MET A 3 -15.66 -6.22 -25.15
N GLU A 4 -16.71 -5.43 -24.97
CA GLU A 4 -17.62 -5.03 -26.05
C GLU A 4 -16.88 -4.21 -27.12
N ARG A 5 -16.04 -3.26 -26.69
CA ARG A 5 -15.19 -2.47 -27.61
C ARG A 5 -14.19 -3.31 -28.39
N CYS A 6 -13.52 -4.28 -27.76
CA CYS A 6 -12.62 -5.19 -28.47
C CYS A 6 -13.38 -6.03 -29.51
N ARG A 7 -14.59 -6.48 -29.17
CA ARG A 7 -15.47 -7.21 -30.09
C ARG A 7 -15.92 -6.36 -31.28
N GLU A 8 -16.35 -5.12 -31.03
CA GLU A 8 -16.73 -4.15 -32.07
C GLU A 8 -15.57 -3.80 -33.00
N THR A 9 -14.37 -3.65 -32.45
CA THR A 9 -13.16 -3.24 -33.20
C THR A 9 -12.35 -4.41 -33.76
N GLN A 10 -12.81 -5.65 -33.56
CA GLN A 10 -12.12 -6.88 -33.97
C GLN A 10 -10.65 -6.92 -33.51
N LYS A 11 -10.40 -6.51 -32.26
CA LYS A 11 -9.09 -6.57 -31.63
C LYS A 11 -9.05 -7.66 -30.58
N ASP A 12 -7.94 -8.38 -30.51
CA ASP A 12 -7.70 -9.33 -29.43
C ASP A 12 -7.64 -8.61 -28.08
N LEU A 13 -8.22 -9.24 -27.06
CA LEU A 13 -8.19 -8.76 -25.69
C LEU A 13 -7.43 -9.77 -24.83
N TYR A 14 -6.33 -9.33 -24.23
CA TYR A 14 -5.57 -10.09 -23.26
C TYR A 14 -5.88 -9.55 -21.86
N LEU A 15 -6.22 -10.44 -20.93
CA LEU A 15 -6.54 -10.10 -19.54
C LEU A 15 -5.53 -10.78 -18.61
N CYS A 16 -5.02 -10.01 -17.66
CA CYS A 16 -4.20 -10.50 -16.56
C CYS A 16 -4.80 -10.01 -15.25
N PHE A 17 -5.04 -10.91 -14.32
CA PHE A 17 -5.52 -10.60 -12.98
C PHE A 17 -4.34 -10.71 -12.01
N MET A 18 -4.11 -9.65 -11.22
CA MET A 18 -3.08 -9.62 -10.19
C MET A 18 -3.75 -9.54 -8.82
N ASP A 19 -3.36 -10.44 -7.91
CA ASP A 19 -3.81 -10.43 -6.53
C ASP A 19 -2.60 -10.31 -5.58
N TYR A 20 -2.68 -9.38 -4.64
CA TYR A 20 -1.59 -9.07 -3.73
C TYR A 20 -1.73 -9.82 -2.41
N SER A 21 -0.88 -10.83 -2.23
CA SER A 21 -0.80 -11.57 -0.97
C SER A 21 -0.49 -10.65 0.22
N LYS A 22 -1.41 -10.58 1.19
CA LYS A 22 -1.29 -9.79 2.43
C LYS A 22 -0.96 -8.32 2.16
N ALA A 23 -1.59 -7.70 1.16
CA ALA A 23 -1.26 -6.35 0.68
C ALA A 23 -1.06 -5.31 1.79
N PHE A 24 -2.03 -5.18 2.70
CA PHE A 24 -1.96 -4.25 3.84
C PHE A 24 -0.79 -4.53 4.78
N GLY A 25 -0.37 -5.79 4.93
CA GLY A 25 0.74 -6.20 5.80
C GLY A 25 2.12 -6.10 5.14
N LYS A 26 2.21 -5.72 3.87
CA LYS A 26 3.47 -5.65 3.12
C LYS A 26 4.00 -4.24 2.89
N VAL A 27 3.25 -3.20 3.26
CA VAL A 27 3.67 -1.80 3.16
C VAL A 27 4.93 -1.57 4.00
N ARG A 28 6.03 -1.12 3.39
CA ARG A 28 7.25 -0.76 4.12
C ARG A 28 7.09 0.64 4.69
N HIS A 29 7.31 0.82 5.99
CA HIS A 29 7.11 2.12 6.65
C HIS A 29 8.06 3.19 6.09
N GLU A 30 9.33 2.85 5.87
CA GLU A 30 10.34 3.77 5.32
C GLU A 30 9.90 4.32 3.96
N GLU A 31 9.50 3.44 3.05
CA GLU A 31 9.00 3.81 1.71
C GLU A 31 7.71 4.62 1.79
N LEU A 32 6.77 4.24 2.66
CA LEU A 32 5.53 4.99 2.86
C LEU A 32 5.84 6.43 3.27
N PHE A 33 6.79 6.63 4.19
CA PHE A 33 7.17 7.96 4.62
C PHE A 33 7.98 8.72 3.58
N HIS A 34 8.78 8.04 2.74
CA HIS A 34 9.45 8.66 1.61
C HIS A 34 8.43 9.17 0.58
N ILE A 35 7.39 8.38 0.28
CA ILE A 35 6.30 8.78 -0.60
C ILE A 35 5.57 10.00 -0.05
N LEU A 36 5.19 9.99 1.24
CA LEU A 36 4.50 11.13 1.86
C LEU A 36 5.34 12.41 1.86
N ASP A 37 6.66 12.28 2.05
CA ASP A 37 7.60 13.39 1.95
C ASP A 37 7.69 13.93 0.51
N SER A 38 7.72 13.04 -0.49
CA SER A 38 7.74 13.42 -1.92
C SER A 38 6.46 14.12 -2.40
N LEU A 39 5.34 13.92 -1.69
CA LEU A 39 4.05 14.54 -1.96
C LEU A 39 3.88 15.89 -1.26
N ASP A 40 4.93 16.40 -0.61
CA ASP A 40 4.95 17.69 0.09
C ASP A 40 3.87 17.80 1.18
N ILE A 41 3.64 16.69 1.91
CA ILE A 41 2.77 16.69 3.08
C ILE A 41 3.39 17.55 4.18
N ASP A 42 2.58 18.39 4.84
CA ASP A 42 3.05 19.28 5.91
C ASP A 42 3.85 18.51 6.97
N GLY A 43 4.98 19.09 7.37
CA GLY A 43 5.91 18.43 8.28
C GLY A 43 5.30 18.07 9.64
N LYS A 44 4.26 18.78 10.11
CA LYS A 44 3.55 18.43 11.35
C LYS A 44 2.71 17.17 11.15
N ASP A 45 1.98 17.07 10.05
CA ASP A 45 1.17 15.90 9.71
C ASP A 45 2.05 14.68 9.49
N LEU A 46 3.15 14.84 8.74
CA LEU A 46 4.14 13.78 8.55
C LEU A 46 4.73 13.30 9.88
N ARG A 47 5.00 14.21 10.82
CA ARG A 47 5.49 13.85 12.16
C ARG A 47 4.45 13.09 12.98
N ILE A 48 3.17 13.47 12.89
CA ILE A 48 2.07 12.73 13.56
C ILE A 48 2.00 11.31 12.99
N LEU A 49 2.04 11.16 11.67
CA LEU A 49 2.03 9.85 11.02
C LEU A 49 3.26 9.01 11.40
N LYS A 50 4.48 9.60 11.38
CA LYS A 50 5.71 8.90 11.81
C LYS A 50 5.59 8.43 13.26
N THR A 51 5.05 9.26 14.15
CA THR A 51 4.81 8.89 15.55
C THR A 51 3.79 7.77 15.67
N LEU A 52 2.75 7.78 14.84
CA LEU A 52 1.72 6.75 14.82
C LEU A 52 2.30 5.36 14.52
N TYR A 53 3.33 5.28 13.67
CA TYR A 53 4.00 4.04 13.25
C TYR A 53 5.32 3.75 14.00
N TRP A 54 5.76 4.64 14.87
CA TRP A 54 7.02 4.49 15.60
C TRP A 54 6.95 3.38 16.66
N LYS A 55 7.85 2.40 16.57
CA LYS A 55 8.03 1.31 17.57
C LYS A 55 6.72 0.65 18.00
N GLN A 56 5.80 0.45 17.06
CA GLN A 56 4.56 -0.26 17.33
C GLN A 56 4.85 -1.70 17.77
N THR A 57 4.08 -2.18 18.75
CA THR A 57 4.05 -3.59 19.14
C THR A 57 2.62 -4.11 19.05
N ALA A 58 2.48 -5.44 18.94
CA ALA A 58 1.21 -6.14 18.99
C ALA A 58 1.33 -7.41 19.82
N THR A 59 0.25 -7.77 20.50
CA THR A 59 0.08 -9.06 21.17
C THR A 59 -1.11 -9.79 20.55
N VAL A 60 -1.03 -11.11 20.45
CA VAL A 60 -2.16 -11.95 20.07
C VAL A 60 -2.92 -12.35 21.33
N ARG A 61 -4.25 -12.16 21.35
CA ARG A 61 -5.10 -12.58 22.47
C ARG A 61 -5.92 -13.81 22.09
N VAL A 62 -5.80 -14.90 22.86
CA VAL A 62 -6.55 -16.15 22.64
C VAL A 62 -7.08 -16.66 23.98
N GLY A 63 -8.39 -16.85 24.10
CA GLY A 63 -8.98 -17.43 25.32
C GLY A 63 -8.79 -16.60 26.60
N GLY A 64 -8.50 -15.29 26.48
CA GLY A 64 -8.19 -14.41 27.61
C GLY A 64 -6.70 -14.25 27.90
N GLU A 65 -5.86 -15.13 27.35
CA GLU A 65 -4.40 -15.06 27.46
C GLU A 65 -3.81 -14.20 26.35
N HIS A 66 -2.66 -13.57 26.63
CA HIS A 66 -1.92 -12.74 25.69
C HIS A 66 -0.57 -13.39 25.34
N SER A 67 -0.16 -13.28 24.07
CA SER A 67 1.20 -13.60 23.65
C SER A 67 2.19 -12.55 24.15
N GLU A 68 3.49 -12.85 24.00
CA GLU A 68 4.53 -11.84 24.07
C GLU A 68 4.31 -10.73 23.05
N GLU A 69 4.78 -9.52 23.40
CA GLU A 69 4.76 -8.38 22.50
C GLU A 69 5.70 -8.60 21.31
N THR A 70 5.16 -8.47 20.11
CA THR A 70 5.93 -8.55 18.86
C THR A 70 5.97 -7.19 18.19
N PRO A 71 7.14 -6.69 17.74
CA PRO A 71 7.23 -5.44 17.02
C PRO A 71 6.52 -5.52 15.65
N ILE A 72 5.78 -4.46 15.30
CA ILE A 72 5.22 -4.28 13.95
C ILE A 72 6.24 -3.47 13.13
N THR A 73 6.85 -4.14 12.15
CA THR A 73 7.91 -3.54 11.30
C THR A 73 7.42 -3.19 9.89
N ARG A 74 6.18 -3.57 9.56
CA ARG A 74 5.58 -3.32 8.25
C ARG A 74 4.06 -3.38 8.33
N GLY A 75 3.45 -2.88 7.26
CA GLY A 75 2.03 -2.83 7.05
C GLY A 75 1.40 -1.56 7.58
N VAL A 76 0.19 -1.28 7.10
CA VAL A 76 -0.65 -0.22 7.65
C VAL A 76 -1.50 -0.75 8.81
N ARG A 77 -1.93 0.13 9.72
CA ARG A 77 -2.68 -0.27 10.92
C ARG A 77 -4.08 -0.76 10.56
N GLN A 78 -4.37 -2.04 10.73
CA GLN A 78 -5.74 -2.54 10.50
C GLN A 78 -6.74 -1.85 11.44
N GLY A 79 -7.90 -1.46 10.90
CA GLY A 79 -8.93 -0.71 11.64
C GLY A 79 -8.69 0.79 11.78
N CYS A 80 -7.55 1.32 11.33
CA CYS A 80 -7.33 2.77 11.26
C CYS A 80 -7.98 3.36 9.99
N ILE A 81 -8.67 4.49 10.15
CA ILE A 81 -9.39 5.19 9.07
C ILE A 81 -8.43 5.62 7.95
N LEU A 82 -7.18 5.98 8.27
CA LEU A 82 -6.19 6.43 7.30
C LEU A 82 -5.49 5.28 6.56
N SER A 83 -5.60 4.05 7.05
CA SER A 83 -4.84 2.93 6.47
C SER A 83 -5.20 2.61 5.02
N PRO A 84 -6.49 2.64 4.59
CA PRO A 84 -6.84 2.51 3.19
C PRO A 84 -6.22 3.60 2.32
N ASP A 85 -6.23 4.87 2.76
CA ASP A 85 -5.67 5.99 1.99
C ASP A 85 -4.15 5.88 1.85
N LEU A 86 -3.46 5.55 2.94
CA LEU A 86 -2.02 5.31 2.94
C LEU A 86 -1.65 4.12 2.03
N PHE A 87 -2.47 3.07 2.02
CA PHE A 87 -2.26 1.92 1.13
C PHE A 87 -2.50 2.28 -0.34
N ASN A 88 -3.52 3.07 -0.64
CA ASN A 88 -3.81 3.53 -2.00
C ASN A 88 -2.68 4.42 -2.54
N LEU A 89 -2.19 5.39 -1.74
CA LEU A 89 -1.05 6.23 -2.09
C LEU A 89 0.21 5.40 -2.36
N TYR A 90 0.49 4.44 -1.48
CA TYR A 90 1.62 3.52 -1.65
C TYR A 90 1.53 2.70 -2.95
N SER A 91 0.34 2.19 -3.25
CA SER A 91 0.09 1.38 -4.45
C SER A 91 0.16 2.22 -5.73
N GLU A 92 -0.37 3.44 -5.71
CA GLU A 92 -0.30 4.39 -6.82
C GLU A 92 1.15 4.70 -7.21
N MET A 93 2.04 4.90 -6.23
CA MET A 93 3.45 5.14 -6.52
C MET A 93 4.13 3.94 -7.18
N ILE A 94 3.83 2.72 -6.73
CA ILE A 94 4.33 1.50 -7.38
C ILE A 94 3.84 1.44 -8.85
N LEU A 95 2.55 1.74 -9.09
CA LEU A 95 2.00 1.72 -10.44
C LEU A 95 2.65 2.77 -11.35
N ARG A 96 2.95 3.96 -10.81
CA ARG A 96 3.67 5.02 -11.53
C ARG A 96 5.10 4.63 -11.89
N GLU A 97 5.81 3.99 -10.96
CA GLU A 97 7.16 3.48 -11.23
C GLU A 97 7.16 2.40 -12.31
N LEU A 98 6.19 1.50 -12.29
CA LEU A 98 6.02 0.47 -13.33
C LEU A 98 5.73 1.09 -14.71
N ASP A 99 4.84 2.08 -14.78
CA ASP A 99 4.52 2.80 -16.02
C ASP A 99 5.75 3.53 -16.59
N ASN A 100 6.50 4.23 -15.74
CA ASN A 100 7.73 4.91 -16.14
C ASN A 100 8.81 3.93 -16.63
N THR A 101 8.91 2.75 -16.01
CA THR A 101 9.85 1.71 -16.44
C THR A 101 9.46 1.14 -17.79
N SER A 102 8.17 0.92 -18.03
CA SER A 102 7.67 0.45 -19.34
C SER A 102 8.01 1.43 -20.45
N LYS A 103 7.79 2.74 -20.23
CA LYS A 103 8.11 3.78 -21.23
C LYS A 103 9.60 3.93 -21.52
N ALA A 104 10.47 3.55 -20.59
CA ALA A 104 11.93 3.59 -20.80
C ALA A 104 12.46 2.40 -21.61
N LEU A 105 11.65 1.35 -21.79
CA LEU A 105 11.97 0.15 -22.56
C LEU A 105 11.46 0.22 -24.02
N ASP A 106 10.55 1.15 -24.30
CA ASP A 106 10.01 1.48 -25.63
C ASP A 106 10.82 2.60 -26.33
#